data_AF-A0AAD0JC54-F1
#
_entry.id   AF-A0AAD0JC54-F1
#
_cell.length_a   1.000
_cell.length_b   1.000
_cell.length_c   1.000
_cell.angle_alpha   90.00
_cell.angle_beta   90.00
_cell.angle_gamma   90.00
#
_symmetry.space_group_name_H-M   'P 1'
#
loop_
_entity.id
_entity.type
_entity.pdbx_description
1 polymer ?
#
loop_
_entity_poly.entity_id
_entity_poly.type
_entity_poly.pdbx_seq_one_letter_code
_entity_poly.pdbx_strand_id
1 'polypeptide(L)' 'MRTEGYRRTLHGVIDGHHFQITVTSEMADLFNFLATVDGAGVNVPQQGAIRSKGDAMQLALAAIERHIEELGRRV' A
#
# COMPACT_ATOMS: atom_id res chain seq x y z
N MET A 1 18.51 11.51 0.81
CA MET A 1 17.34 12.42 0.68
C MET A 1 16.59 12.34 2.01
N ARG A 2 16.44 13.45 2.76
CA ARG A 2 15.71 13.39 4.05
C ARG A 2 14.21 13.31 3.76
N THR A 3 13.60 12.14 3.98
CA THR A 3 12.16 11.89 3.77
C THR A 3 11.33 12.07 5.04
N GLU A 4 11.87 12.73 6.06
CA GLU A 4 11.13 13.08 7.28
C GLU A 4 9.87 13.88 6.92
N GLY A 5 8.71 13.43 7.40
CA GLY A 5 7.42 14.05 7.08
C GLY A 5 6.87 13.73 5.68
N TYR A 6 7.42 12.73 4.99
CA TYR A 6 6.89 12.30 3.70
C TYR A 6 5.52 11.65 3.86
N ARG A 7 4.52 12.16 3.15
CA ARG A 7 3.22 11.51 2.97
C ARG A 7 2.79 11.67 1.52
N ARG A 8 2.53 10.56 0.84
CA ARG A 8 1.96 10.56 -0.52
C ARG A 8 0.87 9.52 -0.64
N THR A 9 -0.20 9.92 -1.30
CA THR A 9 -1.32 9.04 -1.60
C THR A 9 -1.38 8.84 -3.11
N LEU A 10 -1.50 7.58 -3.53
CA LEU A 10 -1.75 7.13 -4.88
C LEU A 10 -3.14 6.53 -4.92
N HIS A 11 -3.88 6.81 -6.00
CA HIS A 11 -5.18 6.23 -6.28
C HIS A 11 -5.14 5.57 -7.65
N GLY A 12 -5.90 4.50 -7.83
CA GLY A 12 -6.04 3.84 -9.12
C GLY A 12 -7.21 2.88 -9.15
N VAL A 13 -7.32 2.14 -10.26
CA VAL A 13 -8.36 1.14 -10.49
C VAL A 13 -7.70 -0.13 -11.03
N ILE A 14 -8.04 -1.29 -10.46
CA ILE A 14 -7.63 -2.63 -10.94
C ILE A 14 -8.90 -3.48 -10.97
N ASP A 15 -9.19 -4.13 -12.11
CA ASP A 15 -10.36 -4.99 -12.31
C ASP A 15 -11.70 -4.36 -11.86
N GLY A 16 -11.84 -3.04 -12.04
CA GLY A 16 -13.03 -2.28 -11.64
C GLY A 16 -13.07 -1.86 -10.16
N HIS A 17 -12.12 -2.31 -9.34
CA HIS A 17 -12.00 -1.95 -7.93
C HIS A 17 -11.11 -0.71 -7.74
N HIS A 18 -11.60 0.27 -6.98
CA HIS A 18 -10.84 1.48 -6.67
C HIS A 18 -9.89 1.22 -5.51
N PHE A 19 -8.60 1.41 -5.74
CA PHE A 19 -7.61 1.28 -4.68
C PHE A 19 -6.99 2.62 -4.29
N GLN A 20 -6.52 2.69 -3.05
CA GLN A 20 -5.76 3.80 -2.51
C GLN A 20 -4.56 3.26 -1.73
N ILE A 21 -3.38 3.81 -1.99
CA ILE A 21 -2.16 3.54 -1.25
C ILE A 21 -1.66 4.85 -0.66
N THR A 22 -1.50 4.92 0.66
CA THR A 22 -0.82 6.04 1.32
C THR A 22 0.52 5.57 1.85
N VAL A 23 1.61 6.12 1.36
CA VAL A 23 2.97 5.88 1.88
C VAL A 23 3.36 7.04 2.78
N THR A 24 3.82 6.74 4.00
CA THR A 24 4.34 7.71 4.97
C THR A 24 5.80 7.42 5.32
N SER A 25 6.54 8.43 5.75
CA SER A 25 7.88 8.29 6.36
C SER A 25 8.00 9.31 7.49
N GLU A 26 8.02 8.83 8.73
CA GLU A 26 8.11 9.67 9.93
C GLU A 26 9.56 9.90 10.36
N MET A 27 10.43 8.93 10.10
CA MET A 27 11.87 8.99 10.35
C MET A 27 12.63 8.78 9.05
N ALA A 28 13.82 9.37 8.94
CA ALA A 28 14.70 9.16 7.80
C ALA A 28 14.86 7.64 7.52
N ASP A 29 14.64 7.26 6.26
CA ASP A 29 14.82 5.90 5.76
C ASP A 29 13.89 4.83 6.37
N LEU A 30 12.77 5.22 6.98
CA LEU A 30 11.69 4.29 7.37
C LEU A 30 10.38 4.69 6.69
N PHE A 31 9.83 3.78 5.90
CA PHE A 31 8.56 3.95 5.20
C PHE A 31 7.50 3.05 5.82
N ASN A 32 6.30 3.58 5.94
CA ASN A 32 5.09 2.85 6.26
C ASN A 32 4.12 3.03 5.10
N PHE A 33 3.14 2.13 4.99
CA PHE A 33 2.06 2.31 4.03
C PHE A 33 0.73 1.81 4.58
N LEU A 34 -0.34 2.38 4.05
CA LEU A 34 -1.73 1.95 4.25
C LEU A 34 -2.35 1.73 2.88
N ALA A 35 -3.08 0.63 2.71
CA ALA A 35 -3.76 0.28 1.48
C ALA A 35 -5.25 0.06 1.73
N THR A 36 -6.09 0.54 0.83
CA THR A 36 -7.54 0.26 0.84
C THR A 36 -8.02 -0.11 -0.56
N VAL A 37 -9.02 -0.97 -0.65
CA VAL A 37 -9.75 -1.34 -1.88
C VAL A 37 -11.24 -1.12 -1.63
N ASP A 38 -11.89 -0.30 -2.45
CA ASP A 38 -13.29 0.14 -2.31
C ASP A 38 -13.64 0.64 -0.90
N GLY A 39 -12.67 1.28 -0.24
CA GLY A 39 -12.80 1.76 1.13
C GLY A 39 -12.55 0.71 2.22
N ALA A 40 -12.41 -0.57 1.88
CA ALA A 40 -12.01 -1.63 2.82
C ALA A 40 -10.50 -1.63 3.05
N GLY A 41 -10.07 -1.74 4.30
CA GLY A 41 -8.65 -1.83 4.65
C GLY A 41 -8.02 -3.15 4.18
N VAL A 42 -6.95 -3.06 3.39
CA VAL A 42 -6.16 -4.23 2.99
C VAL A 42 -5.10 -4.47 4.06
N ASN A 43 -5.17 -5.64 4.69
CA ASN A 43 -4.23 -6.01 5.74
C ASN A 43 -2.97 -6.55 5.10
N VAL A 44 -1.84 -5.87 5.29
CA VAL A 44 -0.56 -6.28 4.70
C VAL A 44 0.39 -6.72 5.80
N PRO A 45 0.78 -8.01 5.85
CA PRO A 45 1.74 -8.47 6.85
C PRO A 45 3.10 -7.83 6.57
N GLN A 46 3.46 -6.82 7.37
CA GLN A 46 4.76 -6.18 7.30
C GLN A 46 5.80 -7.03 8.03
N GLN A 47 6.75 -7.60 7.28
CA GLN A 47 7.91 -8.28 7.86
C GLN A 47 9.11 -7.34 7.86
N GLY A 48 9.27 -6.60 8.95
CA GLY A 48 10.43 -5.73 9.18
C GLY A 48 10.30 -4.31 8.66
N ALA A 49 11.39 -3.55 8.79
CA ALA A 49 11.45 -2.13 8.45
C ALA A 49 11.60 -1.92 6.94
N ILE A 50 10.71 -1.13 6.34
CA ILE A 50 10.78 -0.79 4.91
C ILE A 50 11.66 0.44 4.74
N ARG A 51 12.80 0.29 4.05
CA ARG A 51 13.79 1.37 3.89
C ARG A 51 13.73 2.10 2.55
N SER A 52 12.81 1.68 1.69
CA SER A 52 12.64 2.20 0.35
C SER A 52 11.17 2.49 0.08
N LYS A 53 10.89 3.68 -0.47
CA LYS A 53 9.56 4.03 -0.98
C LYS A 53 9.10 3.05 -2.05
N GLY A 54 10.02 2.58 -2.90
CA GLY A 54 9.73 1.63 -3.98
C GLY A 54 9.17 0.33 -3.41
N ASP A 55 9.83 -0.22 -2.41
CA ASP A 55 9.44 -1.45 -1.73
C ASP A 55 8.08 -1.28 -1.02
N ALA A 56 7.86 -0.13 -0.35
CA ALA A 56 6.57 0.18 0.26
C ALA A 56 5.44 0.17 -0.78
N MET A 57 5.69 0.71 -1.97
CA MET A 57 4.72 0.73 -3.06
C MET A 57 4.47 -0.66 -3.64
N GLN A 58 5.53 -1.43 -3.89
CA GLN A 58 5.42 -2.78 -4.44
C GLN A 58 4.70 -3.72 -3.47
N LEU A 59 5.02 -3.66 -2.17
CA LEU A 59 4.33 -4.43 -1.14
C LEU A 59 2.84 -4.06 -1.04
N ALA A 60 2.53 -2.76 -1.11
CA ALA A 60 1.14 -2.30 -1.08
C ALA A 60 0.35 -2.78 -2.31
N LEU A 61 0.94 -2.67 -3.51
CA LEU A 61 0.32 -3.14 -4.75
C LEU A 61 0.09 -4.65 -4.75
N ALA A 62 1.09 -5.44 -4.39
CA ALA A 62 0.97 -6.90 -4.32
C ALA A 62 -0.16 -7.33 -3.35
N ALA A 63 -0.33 -6.62 -2.24
CA ALA A 63 -1.40 -6.89 -1.31
C ALA A 63 -2.79 -6.50 -1.85
N ILE A 64 -2.88 -5.39 -2.60
CA ILE A 64 -4.12 -4.96 -3.27
C ILE A 64 -4.52 -5.97 -4.33
N GLU A 65 -3.59 -6.37 -5.20
CA GLU A 65 -3.85 -7.36 -6.25
C GLU A 65 -4.35 -8.67 -5.64
N ARG A 66 -3.66 -9.17 -4.61
CA ARG A 66 -4.11 -10.36 -3.88
C ARG A 66 -5.49 -10.20 -3.26
N HIS A 67 -5.79 -9.04 -2.67
CA HIS A 67 -7.10 -8.80 -2.06
C HIS A 67 -8.22 -8.82 -3.11
N ILE A 68 -7.99 -8.21 -4.28
CA ILE A 68 -8.93 -8.22 -5.41
C ILE A 68 -9.14 -9.64 -5.94
N GLU A 69 -8.05 -10.42 -6.10
CA GLU A 69 -8.18 -11.83 -6.48
C GLU A 69 -9.01 -12.63 -5.46
N GLU A 70 -8.82 -12.39 -4.17
CA GLU A 70 -9.60 -13.05 -3.11
C GLU A 70 -11.08 -12.62 -3.12
N LEU A 71 -11.40 -11.37 -3.49
CA LEU A 71 -12.77 -10.92 -3.69
C LEU A 71 -13.41 -11.64 -4.88
N GLY A 72 -12.72 -11.72 -6.02
CA GLY A 72 -13.22 -12.40 -7.23
C GLY A 72 -13.47 -13.89 -7.04
N ARG A 73 -12.72 -14.57 -6.14
CA ARG A 73 -12.94 -15.99 -5.81
C ARG A 73 -14.12 -16.25 -4.87
N ARG A 74 -14.65 -15.21 -4.22
CA ARG A 74 -15.79 -15.32 -3.30
C ARG A 74 -17.14 -15.07 -3.98
N VAL A 75 -17.14 -14.69 -5.25
CA VAL A 75 -18.33 -14.42 -6.07
C VAL A 75 -18.78 -15.68 -6.81
#